data_AF-A0A519N7Q0-F1
#
_entry.id   AF-A0A519N7Q0-F1
#
_cell.length_a   1.000
_cell.length_b   1.000
_cell.length_c   1.000
_cell.angle_alpha   90.00
_cell.angle_beta   90.00
_cell.angle_gamma   90.00
#
_symmetry.space_group_name_H-M   'P 1'
#
loop_
_entity.id
_entity.type
_entity.pdbx_description
1 polymer ?
#
loop_
_entity_poly.entity_id
_entity_poly.type
_entity_poly.pdbx_seq_one_letter_code
_entity_poly.pdbx_strand_id
1 'polypeptide(L)'
;MKKLLLLLLVVFGTQSCISYYNVTVDADTILYSGQNTESAIIYTIPSGSSVYVKGKKTKKYRRIKYKQYSGYAYNPTYKVPGHYSASPRSASSSGSPSTYSSSSSGKTVNVKGYYRKNGTYVQPHTRSAPRRRK
;
A
#
# COMPACT_ATOMS: atom_id res chain seq x y z
N MET A 1 22.06 -4.90 -44.69
CA MET A 1 22.33 -5.30 -43.29
C MET A 1 22.12 -4.20 -42.24
N LYS A 2 22.50 -2.93 -42.49
CA LYS A 2 22.39 -1.84 -41.47
C LYS A 2 20.95 -1.47 -41.07
N LYS A 3 19.98 -1.64 -41.97
CA LYS A 3 18.54 -1.39 -41.68
C LYS A 3 17.91 -2.45 -40.76
N LEU A 4 18.43 -3.68 -40.76
CA LEU A 4 18.00 -4.75 -39.85
C LEU A 4 18.60 -4.56 -38.43
N LEU A 5 19.82 -4.02 -38.34
CA LEU A 5 20.47 -3.66 -37.08
C LEU A 5 19.72 -2.54 -36.34
N LEU A 6 19.23 -1.54 -37.07
CA LEU A 6 18.43 -0.44 -36.51
C LEU A 6 17.07 -0.91 -35.97
N LEU A 7 16.47 -1.93 -36.59
CA LEU A 7 15.17 -2.47 -36.15
C LEU A 7 15.30 -3.31 -34.86
N LEU A 8 16.44 -4.01 -34.68
CA LEU A 8 16.76 -4.73 -33.45
C LEU A 8 16.96 -3.77 -32.25
N LEU A 9 17.62 -2.63 -32.44
CA LEU A 9 17.84 -1.64 -31.36
C LEU A 9 16.55 -0.98 -30.86
N VAL A 10 15.55 -0.79 -31.73
CA VAL A 10 14.25 -0.20 -31.35
C VAL A 10 13.40 -1.20 -30.55
N VAL A 11 13.52 -2.50 -30.82
CA VAL A 11 12.79 -3.55 -30.08
C VAL A 11 13.37 -3.75 -28.66
N PHE A 12 14.68 -3.60 -28.48
CA PHE A 12 15.31 -3.67 -27.15
C PHE A 12 15.09 -2.42 -26.27
N GLY A 13 14.73 -1.28 -26.86
CA GLY A 13 14.55 0.00 -26.15
C GLY A 13 13.24 0.17 -25.38
N THR A 14 12.27 -0.73 -25.57
CA THR A 14 10.96 -0.67 -24.86
C THR A 14 10.95 -1.52 -23.59
N GLN A 15 12.09 -1.66 -22.91
CA GLN A 15 12.10 -2.19 -21.54
C GLN A 15 11.32 -1.24 -20.64
N SER A 16 10.00 -1.46 -20.59
CA SER A 16 9.09 -0.80 -19.67
C SER A 16 9.71 -0.86 -18.28
N CYS A 17 9.92 0.31 -17.66
CA CYS A 17 10.39 0.41 -16.29
C CYS A 17 9.34 -0.24 -15.38
N ILE A 18 9.48 -1.54 -15.11
CA ILE A 18 8.59 -2.26 -14.22
C ILE A 18 8.96 -1.87 -12.79
N SER A 19 8.16 -0.98 -12.19
CA SER A 19 8.36 -0.57 -10.80
C SER A 19 7.97 -1.72 -9.85
N TYR A 20 8.99 -2.28 -9.21
CA TYR A 20 8.88 -3.15 -8.06
C TYR A 20 9.12 -2.32 -6.80
N TYR A 21 8.37 -2.59 -5.74
CA TYR A 21 8.62 -2.00 -4.42
C TYR A 21 8.87 -3.08 -3.38
N ASN A 22 9.73 -2.78 -2.42
CA ASN A 22 10.10 -3.68 -1.34
C ASN A 22 9.01 -3.68 -0.26
N VAL A 23 8.63 -4.86 0.21
CA VAL A 23 7.67 -5.08 1.31
C VAL A 23 8.07 -6.28 2.16
N THR A 24 7.52 -6.34 3.37
CA THR A 24 7.63 -7.51 4.25
C THR A 24 6.31 -8.28 4.25
N VAL A 25 6.33 -9.57 3.91
CA VAL A 25 5.13 -10.40 3.98
C VAL A 25 4.77 -10.73 5.42
N ASP A 26 3.47 -10.69 5.76
CA ASP A 26 3.00 -10.94 7.13
C ASP A 26 2.59 -12.40 7.37
N ALA A 27 2.45 -13.19 6.31
CA ALA A 27 2.04 -14.59 6.36
C ALA A 27 2.79 -15.41 5.30
N ASP A 28 2.81 -16.73 5.48
CA ASP A 28 3.39 -17.64 4.51
C ASP A 28 2.66 -17.50 3.17
N THR A 29 3.43 -17.21 2.13
CA THR A 29 2.90 -16.79 0.83
C THR A 29 3.34 -17.76 -0.25
N ILE A 30 2.37 -18.43 -0.88
CA ILE A 30 2.61 -19.35 -1.98
C ILE A 30 2.80 -18.58 -3.29
N LEU A 31 3.85 -18.94 -4.04
CA LEU A 31 4.09 -18.46 -5.40
C LEU A 31 3.61 -19.50 -6.42
N TYR A 32 2.72 -19.07 -7.30
CA TYR A 32 2.24 -19.82 -8.45
C TYR A 32 2.95 -19.37 -9.72
N SER A 33 3.07 -20.27 -10.70
CA SER A 33 3.60 -19.92 -12.03
C SER A 33 2.68 -18.99 -12.82
N GLY A 34 1.36 -19.14 -12.66
CA GLY A 34 0.32 -18.34 -13.29
C GLY A 34 -0.55 -17.55 -12.31
N GLN A 35 -1.49 -16.76 -12.85
CA GLN A 35 -2.47 -15.96 -12.07
C GLN A 35 -3.72 -16.79 -11.71
N ASN A 36 -3.52 -18.03 -11.29
CA ASN A 36 -4.56 -18.98 -10.88
C ASN A 36 -4.01 -19.89 -9.79
N THR A 37 -4.89 -20.35 -8.90
CA THR A 37 -4.55 -21.25 -7.78
C THR A 37 -4.25 -22.68 -8.20
N GLU A 38 -4.65 -23.07 -9.41
CA GLU A 38 -4.40 -24.39 -10.01
C GLU A 38 -3.05 -24.47 -10.74
N SER A 39 -2.33 -23.36 -10.88
CA SER A 39 -0.98 -23.38 -11.44
C SER A 39 0.00 -24.13 -10.54
N ALA A 40 1.08 -24.60 -11.16
CA ALA A 40 2.21 -25.18 -10.43
C ALA A 40 2.74 -24.23 -9.36
N ILE A 41 2.98 -24.78 -8.16
CA ILE A 41 3.60 -24.08 -7.05
C ILE A 41 5.10 -24.01 -7.30
N ILE A 42 5.64 -22.79 -7.31
CA ILE A 42 7.07 -22.52 -7.48
C ILE A 42 7.78 -22.59 -6.14
N TYR A 43 7.24 -21.92 -5.12
CA TYR A 43 7.88 -21.79 -3.81
C TYR A 43 6.91 -21.24 -2.76
N THR A 44 7.17 -21.51 -1.48
CA THR A 44 6.45 -20.92 -0.34
C THR A 44 7.38 -19.97 0.41
N ILE A 45 7.09 -18.68 0.35
CA ILE A 45 7.84 -17.64 1.04
C ILE A 45 7.40 -17.60 2.51
N PRO A 46 8.30 -17.75 3.48
CA PRO A 46 7.93 -17.66 4.88
C PRO A 46 7.56 -16.23 5.28
N SER A 47 6.64 -16.11 6.23
CA SER A 47 6.28 -14.84 6.87
C SER A 47 7.51 -14.09 7.39
N GLY A 48 7.47 -12.75 7.39
CA GLY A 48 8.59 -11.89 7.75
C GLY A 48 9.64 -11.69 6.65
N SER A 49 9.52 -12.37 5.51
CA SER A 49 10.47 -12.20 4.40
C SER A 49 10.30 -10.86 3.69
N SER A 50 11.41 -10.22 3.33
CA SER A 50 11.43 -9.06 2.44
C SER A 50 11.34 -9.51 0.98
N VAL A 51 10.35 -8.97 0.25
CA VAL A 51 10.03 -9.35 -1.13
C VAL A 51 9.80 -8.12 -2.00
N TYR A 52 9.94 -8.28 -3.30
CA TYR A 52 9.62 -7.24 -4.28
C TYR A 52 8.29 -7.52 -4.92
N VAL A 53 7.33 -6.60 -4.76
CA VAL A 53 5.98 -6.74 -5.32
C VAL A 53 5.79 -5.77 -6.48
N LYS A 54 5.18 -6.27 -7.55
CA LYS A 54 4.73 -5.50 -8.71
C LYS A 54 3.21 -5.32 -8.70
N GLY A 55 2.75 -4.18 -9.20
CA GLY A 55 1.35 -3.90 -9.50
C GLY A 55 0.61 -3.15 -8.38
N LYS A 56 -0.71 -2.96 -8.57
CA LYS A 56 -1.57 -2.24 -7.62
C LYS A 56 -2.12 -3.17 -6.54
N LYS A 57 -2.34 -2.65 -5.33
CA LYS A 57 -2.97 -3.36 -4.19
C LYS A 57 -4.33 -3.99 -4.51
N THR A 58 -5.08 -3.44 -5.45
CA THR A 58 -6.41 -3.91 -5.83
C THR A 58 -6.43 -5.20 -6.65
N LYS A 59 -5.28 -5.66 -7.16
CA LYS A 59 -5.21 -6.90 -7.96
C LYS A 59 -5.16 -8.13 -7.05
N LYS A 60 -6.02 -9.12 -7.36
CA LYS A 60 -6.06 -10.41 -6.67
C LYS A 60 -4.72 -11.16 -6.74
N TYR A 61 -4.13 -11.23 -7.93
CA TYR A 61 -2.81 -11.83 -8.12
C TYR A 61 -1.73 -10.75 -8.23
N ARG A 62 -0.69 -10.91 -7.43
CA ARG A 62 0.45 -9.98 -7.37
C ARG A 62 1.70 -10.70 -7.78
N ARG A 63 2.46 -10.10 -8.70
CA ARG A 63 3.75 -10.66 -9.09
C ARG A 63 4.79 -10.32 -8.02
N ILE A 64 5.37 -11.34 -7.42
CA ILE A 64 6.35 -11.24 -6.35
C ILE A 64 7.67 -11.82 -6.83
N LYS A 65 8.78 -11.16 -6.48
CA LYS A 65 10.14 -11.69 -6.59
C LYS A 65 10.73 -11.87 -5.20
N TYR A 66 11.28 -13.05 -4.96
CA TYR A 66 11.97 -13.42 -3.72
C TYR A 66 13.20 -14.25 -4.07
N LYS A 67 14.40 -13.71 -3.83
CA LYS A 67 15.67 -14.32 -4.25
C LYS A 67 15.63 -14.67 -5.75
N GLN A 68 15.83 -15.94 -6.10
CA GLN A 68 15.73 -16.49 -7.45
C GLN A 68 14.31 -16.82 -7.90
N TYR A 69 13.34 -16.86 -6.97
CA TYR A 69 11.96 -17.23 -7.26
C TYR A 69 11.15 -16.00 -7.72
N SER A 70 10.39 -16.18 -8.80
CA SER A 70 9.45 -15.18 -9.31
C SER A 70 8.15 -15.88 -9.65
N GLY A 71 7.04 -15.36 -9.13
CA GLY A 71 5.72 -15.95 -9.39
C GLY A 71 4.59 -14.99 -9.05
N TYR A 72 3.38 -15.51 -9.01
CA TYR A 72 2.19 -14.80 -8.59
C TYR A 72 1.74 -15.30 -7.23
N ALA A 73 1.44 -14.39 -6.32
CA ALA A 73 0.79 -14.71 -5.07
C ALA A 73 -0.68 -14.27 -5.13
N TYR A 74 -1.56 -15.10 -4.60
CA TYR A 74 -2.98 -14.80 -4.45
C TYR A 74 -3.21 -14.01 -3.15
N ASN A 75 -3.79 -12.81 -3.26
CA ASN A 75 -4.09 -11.88 -2.17
C ASN A 75 -3.02 -11.83 -1.06
N PRO A 76 -1.74 -11.57 -1.38
CA PRO A 76 -0.68 -11.55 -0.37
C PRO A 76 -0.86 -10.37 0.61
N THR A 77 -0.73 -10.67 1.89
CA THR A 77 -0.73 -9.67 2.98
C THR A 77 0.71 -9.26 3.31
N TYR A 78 0.99 -7.97 3.28
CA TYR A 78 2.33 -7.44 3.53
C TYR A 78 2.31 -5.98 4.00
N LYS A 79 3.37 -5.60 4.71
CA LYS A 79 3.66 -4.24 5.16
C LYS A 79 4.67 -3.56 4.25
N VAL A 80 4.39 -2.32 3.89
CA VAL A 80 5.37 -1.48 3.21
C VAL A 80 6.29 -0.89 4.29
N PRO A 81 7.63 -0.95 4.14
CA PRO A 81 8.55 -0.29 5.06
C PRO A 81 8.15 1.18 5.18
N GLY A 82 8.11 1.69 6.42
CA GLY A 82 7.71 3.06 6.69
C GLY A 82 8.50 4.02 5.80
N HIS A 83 7.78 4.79 5.00
CA HIS A 83 8.36 5.95 4.33
C HIS A 83 8.97 6.83 5.43
N TYR A 84 10.24 7.23 5.31
CA TYR A 84 10.74 8.36 6.09
C TYR A 84 9.77 9.50 5.85
N SER A 85 8.99 9.86 6.88
CA SER A 85 8.10 11.00 6.84
C SER A 85 8.96 12.22 6.55
N ALA A 86 8.95 12.69 5.31
CA ALA A 86 9.31 14.07 5.03
C ALA A 86 8.47 14.92 5.97
N SER A 87 9.13 15.79 6.74
CA SER A 87 8.48 16.76 7.62
C SER A 87 7.25 17.37 6.92
N PRO A 88 6.05 17.31 7.51
CA PRO A 88 4.83 17.68 6.80
C PRO A 88 4.78 19.21 6.66
N ARG A 89 5.26 19.73 5.53
CA ARG A 89 4.75 20.99 5.00
C ARG A 89 3.37 20.70 4.43
N SER A 90 2.36 21.04 5.23
CA SER A 90 0.94 20.96 4.91
C SER A 90 0.63 21.67 3.60
N ALA A 91 0.41 20.89 2.54
CA ALA A 91 -0.30 21.31 1.34
C ALA A 91 -1.29 20.20 0.98
N SER A 92 -2.40 20.16 1.70
CA SER A 92 -3.52 19.27 1.43
C SER A 92 -4.43 19.91 0.38
N SER A 93 -4.20 19.61 -0.89
CA SER A 93 -5.19 19.78 -1.96
C SER A 93 -5.53 18.42 -2.56
N SER A 94 -6.56 17.80 -2.04
CA SER A 94 -7.47 16.99 -2.85
C SER A 94 -8.81 16.90 -2.13
N GLY A 95 -9.78 17.60 -2.71
CA GLY A 95 -11.17 17.55 -2.28
C GLY A 95 -11.68 16.11 -2.30
N SER A 96 -12.34 15.73 -1.21
CA SER A 96 -13.28 14.62 -1.22
C SER A 96 -14.67 15.17 -1.58
N PRO A 97 -15.47 14.43 -2.36
CA PRO A 97 -16.78 14.90 -2.80
C PRO A 97 -17.70 15.10 -1.61
N SER A 98 -18.38 16.24 -1.58
CA SER A 98 -19.46 16.53 -0.63
C SER A 98 -20.67 15.65 -0.95
N THR A 99 -20.86 14.57 -0.19
CA THR A 99 -22.17 13.94 -0.06
C THR A 99 -22.95 14.76 0.96
N TYR A 100 -23.84 15.62 0.46
CA TYR A 100 -24.82 16.32 1.28
C TYR A 100 -25.82 15.28 1.80
N SER A 101 -25.63 14.81 3.03
CA SER A 101 -26.69 14.13 3.78
C SER A 101 -27.09 15.00 4.95
N SER A 102 -28.22 15.68 4.77
CA SER A 102 -28.94 16.32 5.86
C SER A 102 -29.44 15.24 6.82
N SER A 103 -28.82 15.12 7.99
CA SER A 103 -29.53 14.62 9.15
C SER A 103 -28.96 15.22 10.44
N SER A 104 -29.88 15.78 11.21
CA SER A 104 -29.68 16.41 12.50
C SER A 104 -29.22 15.37 13.53
N SER A 105 -27.91 15.30 13.78
CA SER A 105 -27.38 14.69 15.00
C SER A 105 -26.01 15.31 15.33
N GLY A 106 -25.73 15.54 16.61
CA GLY A 106 -24.63 16.39 17.05
C GLY A 106 -23.27 15.99 16.47
N LYS A 107 -22.54 16.97 15.93
CA LYS A 107 -21.19 16.77 15.39
C LYS A 107 -20.27 16.17 16.47
N THR A 108 -19.28 15.38 16.06
CA THR A 108 -18.24 14.84 16.94
C THR A 108 -16.88 15.49 16.65
N VAL A 109 -15.95 15.44 17.61
CA VAL A 109 -14.61 16.03 17.55
C VAL A 109 -13.59 14.96 17.92
N ASN A 110 -12.57 14.79 17.07
CA ASN A 110 -11.44 13.91 17.32
C ASN A 110 -10.37 14.64 18.16
N VAL A 111 -10.00 14.04 19.30
CA VAL A 111 -9.03 14.59 20.25
C VAL A 111 -7.79 13.71 20.26
N LYS A 112 -6.61 14.30 20.06
CA LYS A 112 -5.32 13.60 20.15
C LYS A 112 -4.99 13.28 21.61
N GLY A 113 -4.16 12.27 21.84
CA GLY A 113 -3.67 11.95 23.19
C GLY A 113 -2.75 13.04 23.74
N TYR A 114 -2.77 13.25 25.06
CA TYR A 114 -1.98 14.29 25.73
C TYR A 114 -1.72 13.96 27.20
N TYR A 115 -0.69 14.57 27.79
CA TYR A 115 -0.43 14.49 29.24
C TYR A 115 -1.14 15.63 29.98
N ARG A 116 -1.82 15.31 31.08
CA ARG A 116 -2.38 16.32 32.00
C ARG A 116 -1.26 16.93 32.86
N LYS A 117 -1.53 18.09 33.49
CA LYS A 117 -0.56 18.79 34.37
C LYS A 117 -0.07 17.95 35.56
N ASN A 118 -0.84 16.95 35.98
CA ASN A 118 -0.48 16.00 37.04
C ASN A 118 0.29 14.76 36.52
N GLY A 119 0.72 14.74 35.25
CA GLY A 119 1.48 13.65 34.64
C GLY A 119 0.67 12.48 34.10
N THR A 120 -0.66 12.43 34.30
CA THR A 120 -1.49 11.33 33.76
C THR A 120 -1.66 11.46 32.25
N TYR A 121 -1.36 10.39 31.50
CA TYR A 121 -1.60 10.32 30.05
C TYR A 121 -3.09 10.09 29.72
N VAL A 122 -3.58 10.80 28.72
CA VAL A 122 -4.94 10.65 28.15
C VAL A 122 -4.81 10.09 26.74
N GLN A 123 -5.42 8.93 26.51
CA GLN A 123 -5.44 8.32 25.18
C GLN A 123 -6.29 9.13 24.18
N PRO A 124 -5.95 9.10 22.88
CA PRO A 124 -6.79 9.70 21.84
C PRO A 124 -8.22 9.17 21.90
N HIS A 125 -9.21 10.05 21.77
CA HIS A 125 -10.62 9.67 21.80
C HIS A 125 -11.47 10.65 20.98
N THR A 126 -12.68 10.23 20.62
CA THR A 126 -13.69 11.07 19.98
C THR A 126 -14.71 11.53 21.02
N ARG A 127 -15.12 12.80 20.99
CA ARG A 127 -16.13 13.36 21.90
C ARG A 127 -17.19 14.16 21.14
N SER A 128 -18.30 14.50 21.79
CA SER A 128 -19.32 15.39 21.20
C SER A 128 -18.78 16.81 20.98
N ALA A 129 -19.18 17.45 19.89
CA ALA A 129 -18.83 18.83 19.60
C ALA A 129 -19.49 19.78 20.62
N PRO A 130 -18.81 20.88 20.99
CA PRO A 130 -19.39 21.90 21.84
C PRO A 130 -20.71 22.42 21.26
N ARG A 131 -21.76 22.47 22.08
CA ARG A 131 -23.03 23.07 21.68
C ARG A 131 -22.89 24.59 21.73
N ARG A 132 -23.18 25.26 20.61
CA ARG A 132 -23.29 26.73 20.58
C ARG A 132 -24.57 27.11 21.32
N ARG A 133 -24.46 27.83 22.44
CA ARG A 133 -25.61 28.52 23.05
C ARG A 133 -26.01 29.67 22.10
N LYS A 134 -27.28 29.73 21.74
CA LYS A 134 -27.85 30.83 20.96
C LYS A 134 -28.26 31.94 21.91
#